data_AF-A0A383D5G3-F1
#
_entry.id   AF-A0A383D5G3-F1
#
_cell.length_a   1.000
_cell.length_b   1.000
_cell.length_c   1.000
_cell.angle_alpha   90.00
_cell.angle_beta   90.00
_cell.angle_gamma   90.00
#
_symmetry.space_group_name_H-M   'P 1'
#
loop_
_entity.id
_entity.type
_entity.pdbx_description
1 polymer ?
#
loop_
_entity_poly.entity_id
_entity_poly.type
_entity_poly.pdbx_seq_one_letter_code
_entity_poly.pdbx_strand_id
1 'polypeptide(L)'
;YTWMVDTLRRGYRLFGKRLYWDRRHHSGKTHRGEPGMWVRLRHTSWSPDFASWSPHVPILPIDGYDRPHDQVYMNNAFVYDDMYVGFAQILHALDDWSLDVDLTYSRDGEDWFRPPEARAILPRGEGVTWDSGRMAMLPSAPVQLGDQLYFYYTTGASYHGPAPPRELPPGTERPGLCLATLRVDGFAGMLAEGEGGVIRTRPLYIAHPDLLINADATRGLCRVGLLDEGGVPLAGY
;
A
#
# COMPACT_ATOMS: atom_id res chain seq x y z
N TYR A 1 -7.18 -14.33 1.26
CA TYR A 1 -6.73 -13.92 -0.10
C TYR A 1 -7.55 -12.72 -0.50
N THR A 2 -7.00 -11.87 -1.35
CA THR A 2 -7.68 -10.71 -1.98
C THR A 2 -7.44 -10.78 -3.47
N TRP A 3 -8.28 -10.15 -4.27
CA TRP A 3 -8.12 -10.13 -5.71
C TRP A 3 -8.65 -8.82 -6.28
N MET A 4 -8.30 -8.53 -7.53
CA MET A 4 -8.79 -7.38 -8.28
C MET A 4 -9.03 -7.75 -9.74
N VAL A 5 -9.90 -6.99 -10.41
CA VAL A 5 -9.97 -6.96 -11.87
C VAL A 5 -8.78 -6.14 -12.38
N ASP A 6 -7.98 -6.72 -13.26
CA ASP A 6 -6.82 -6.10 -13.88
C ASP A 6 -7.23 -5.58 -15.26
N THR A 7 -7.68 -4.32 -15.33
CA THR A 7 -8.17 -3.72 -16.58
C THR A 7 -7.04 -3.43 -17.57
N LEU A 8 -5.81 -3.21 -17.11
CA LEU A 8 -4.64 -3.01 -17.96
C LEU A 8 -4.27 -4.30 -18.71
N ARG A 9 -4.34 -5.45 -18.03
CA ARG A 9 -4.04 -6.77 -18.64
C ARG A 9 -5.26 -7.59 -19.05
N ARG A 10 -6.47 -7.04 -18.87
CA ARG A 10 -7.76 -7.69 -19.19
C ARG A 10 -7.90 -9.06 -18.54
N GLY A 11 -7.78 -9.11 -17.23
CA GLY A 11 -7.91 -10.34 -16.45
C GLY A 11 -8.12 -10.07 -14.97
N TYR A 12 -7.54 -10.93 -14.14
CA TYR A 12 -7.67 -10.91 -12.70
C TYR A 12 -6.30 -11.09 -12.05
N ARG A 13 -6.13 -10.44 -10.89
CA ARG A 13 -4.93 -10.59 -10.08
C ARG A 13 -5.30 -11.01 -8.68
N LEU A 14 -4.65 -12.05 -8.19
CA LEU A 14 -4.78 -12.58 -6.84
C LEU A 14 -3.59 -12.12 -6.00
N PHE A 15 -3.86 -11.77 -4.75
CA PHE A 15 -2.85 -11.55 -3.72
C PHE A 15 -3.05 -12.55 -2.59
N GLY A 16 -2.03 -13.34 -2.35
CA GLY A 16 -2.05 -14.41 -1.37
C GLY A 16 -0.96 -14.30 -0.33
N LYS A 17 -1.06 -15.22 0.63
CA LYS A 17 -0.16 -15.32 1.79
C LYS A 17 0.26 -16.77 1.95
N ARG A 18 1.55 -17.01 2.10
CA ARG A 18 2.09 -18.27 2.63
C ARG A 18 2.69 -18.01 4.00
N LEU A 19 2.50 -18.96 4.90
CA LEU A 19 3.07 -18.96 6.24
C LEU A 19 4.17 -20.01 6.30
N TYR A 20 5.29 -19.66 6.89
CA TYR A 20 6.35 -20.62 7.20
C TYR A 20 6.88 -20.39 8.62
N TRP A 21 7.41 -21.46 9.19
CA TRP A 21 7.99 -21.44 10.52
C TRP A 21 9.45 -21.05 10.43
N ASP A 22 9.82 -19.90 11.00
CA ASP A 22 11.22 -19.49 11.09
C ASP A 22 11.76 -19.69 12.52
N ARG A 23 12.67 -20.66 12.65
CA ARG A 23 13.34 -21.02 13.90
C ARG A 23 14.44 -20.04 14.33
N ARG A 24 14.88 -19.14 13.44
CA ARG A 24 15.94 -18.16 13.72
C ARG A 24 15.46 -17.00 14.59
N HIS A 25 14.15 -16.82 14.68
CA HIS A 25 13.50 -15.75 15.43
C HIS A 25 13.07 -16.25 16.81
N HIS A 26 13.65 -15.71 17.87
CA HIS A 26 13.36 -16.12 19.25
C HIS A 26 12.23 -15.29 19.87
N SER A 27 10.98 -15.75 19.76
CA SER A 27 9.82 -15.04 20.31
C SER A 27 9.21 -15.66 21.58
N GLY A 28 9.92 -16.55 22.27
CA GLY A 28 9.31 -17.39 23.31
C GLY A 28 8.44 -18.52 22.73
N LYS A 29 7.99 -19.44 23.61
CA LYS A 29 7.40 -20.73 23.22
C LYS A 29 6.12 -20.56 22.39
N THR A 30 6.06 -21.28 21.28
CA THR A 30 5.00 -21.27 20.26
C THR A 30 4.74 -22.70 19.76
N HIS A 31 3.97 -22.89 18.68
CA HIS A 31 3.40 -24.14 18.16
C HIS A 31 4.26 -25.41 18.44
N ARG A 32 3.76 -26.32 19.30
CA ARG A 32 4.45 -27.55 19.77
C ARG A 32 5.71 -27.36 20.65
N GLY A 33 5.90 -26.18 21.23
CA GLY A 33 6.95 -25.91 22.23
C GLY A 33 8.32 -25.55 21.64
N GLU A 34 8.43 -25.36 20.33
CA GLU A 34 9.69 -24.96 19.68
C GLU A 34 9.86 -23.43 19.64
N PRO A 35 11.09 -22.91 19.74
CA PRO A 35 11.36 -21.49 19.49
C PRO A 35 11.24 -21.18 18.00
N GLY A 36 10.64 -20.04 17.70
CA GLY A 36 10.44 -19.59 16.32
C GLY A 36 9.25 -18.66 16.22
N MET A 37 9.06 -18.08 15.03
CA MET A 37 7.87 -17.31 14.71
C MET A 37 7.29 -17.71 13.35
N TRP A 38 5.99 -17.51 13.19
CA TRP A 38 5.37 -17.56 11.87
C TRP A 38 5.76 -16.33 11.08
N VAL A 39 6.35 -16.53 9.91
CA VAL A 39 6.66 -15.46 8.95
C VAL A 39 5.73 -15.56 7.75
N ARG A 40 5.28 -14.40 7.26
CA ARG A 40 4.34 -14.25 6.16
C ARG A 40 5.09 -13.83 4.90
N LEU A 41 4.89 -14.57 3.81
CA LEU A 41 5.30 -14.15 2.47
C LEU A 41 4.08 -13.85 1.63
N ARG A 42 4.05 -12.63 1.10
CA ARG A 42 3.05 -12.20 0.12
C ARG A 42 3.43 -12.70 -1.25
N HIS A 43 2.43 -13.00 -2.05
CA HIS A 43 2.62 -13.37 -3.45
C HIS A 43 1.48 -12.84 -4.31
N THR A 44 1.77 -12.65 -5.60
CA THR A 44 0.77 -12.39 -6.63
C THR A 44 0.66 -13.57 -7.60
N SER A 45 -0.49 -13.66 -8.27
CA SER A 45 -0.75 -14.59 -9.37
C SER A 45 -1.77 -13.93 -10.30
N TRP A 46 -1.60 -14.10 -11.61
CA TRP A 46 -2.47 -13.53 -12.64
C TRP A 46 -3.28 -14.61 -13.33
N SER A 47 -4.49 -14.24 -13.77
CA SER A 47 -5.39 -15.13 -14.50
C SER A 47 -6.15 -14.36 -15.59
N PRO A 48 -6.25 -14.91 -16.82
CA PRO A 48 -7.09 -14.31 -17.86
C PRO A 48 -8.60 -14.61 -17.65
N ASP A 49 -8.94 -15.65 -16.91
CA ASP A 49 -10.28 -16.27 -16.90
C ASP A 49 -10.81 -16.58 -15.49
N PHE A 50 -10.06 -16.23 -14.44
CA PHE A 50 -10.32 -16.54 -13.02
C PHE A 50 -10.26 -18.03 -12.66
N ALA A 51 -9.89 -18.91 -13.60
CA ALA A 51 -9.80 -20.36 -13.41
C ALA A 51 -8.36 -20.85 -13.50
N SER A 52 -7.61 -20.35 -14.49
CA SER A 52 -6.24 -20.69 -14.81
C SER A 52 -5.30 -19.63 -14.23
N TRP A 53 -4.43 -20.02 -13.30
CA TRP A 53 -3.61 -19.08 -12.53
C TRP A 53 -2.12 -19.28 -12.82
N SER A 54 -1.37 -18.19 -12.98
CA SER A 54 0.08 -18.23 -13.10
C SER A 54 0.74 -18.74 -11.82
N PRO A 55 2.00 -19.22 -11.88
CA PRO A 55 2.78 -19.48 -10.68
C PRO A 55 2.79 -18.28 -9.73
N HIS A 56 2.88 -18.57 -8.43
CA HIS A 56 2.85 -17.56 -7.38
C HIS A 56 4.21 -16.86 -7.33
N VAL A 57 4.23 -15.55 -7.55
CA VAL A 57 5.45 -14.73 -7.51
C VAL A 57 5.51 -13.97 -6.17
N PRO A 58 6.60 -14.05 -5.39
CA PRO A 58 6.74 -13.28 -4.15
C PRO A 58 6.71 -11.78 -4.43
N ILE A 59 6.04 -11.02 -3.54
CA ILE A 59 5.93 -9.55 -3.63
C ILE A 59 6.10 -8.93 -2.25
N LEU A 60 6.33 -7.62 -2.19
CA LEU A 60 6.30 -6.81 -0.96
C LEU A 60 7.11 -7.44 0.19
N PRO A 61 8.42 -7.69 -0.01
CA PRO A 61 9.27 -8.11 1.11
C PRO A 61 9.32 -7.00 2.16
N ILE A 62 9.57 -7.42 3.40
CA ILE A 62 10.01 -6.51 4.47
C ILE A 62 11.41 -6.02 4.12
N ASP A 63 11.66 -4.73 4.31
CA ASP A 63 12.87 -4.02 3.88
C ASP A 63 13.51 -3.24 5.05
N GLY A 64 14.55 -2.46 4.75
CA GLY A 64 15.35 -1.75 5.76
C GLY A 64 14.64 -0.59 6.47
N TYR A 65 13.42 -0.21 6.03
CA TYR A 65 12.61 0.81 6.69
C TYR A 65 11.64 0.22 7.72
N ASP A 66 11.45 -1.10 7.73
CA ASP A 66 10.54 -1.76 8.65
C ASP A 66 11.16 -2.04 10.03
N ARG A 67 10.31 -2.18 11.04
CA ARG A 67 10.75 -2.59 12.37
C ARG A 67 11.18 -4.06 12.36
N PRO A 68 12.02 -4.47 13.32
CA PRO A 68 12.27 -5.88 13.54
C PRO A 68 10.95 -6.66 13.67
N HIS A 69 10.82 -7.74 12.92
CA HIS A 69 9.67 -8.66 12.94
C HIS A 69 8.38 -8.16 12.31
N ASP A 70 8.38 -6.97 11.70
CA ASP A 70 7.26 -6.53 10.89
C ASP A 70 6.97 -7.55 9.78
N GLN A 71 5.69 -7.67 9.42
CA GLN A 71 5.26 -8.58 8.37
C GLN A 71 4.14 -7.95 7.56
N VAL A 72 4.22 -8.07 6.24
CA VAL A 72 3.07 -7.74 5.40
C VAL A 72 1.98 -8.79 5.61
N TYR A 73 0.95 -8.44 6.37
CA TYR A 73 -0.13 -9.32 6.78
C TYR A 73 -1.15 -9.54 5.68
N MET A 74 -1.53 -8.46 5.02
CA MET A 74 -2.49 -8.37 3.93
C MET A 74 -1.99 -7.37 2.90
N ASN A 75 -2.37 -7.55 1.63
CA ASN A 75 -2.30 -6.47 0.65
C ASN A 75 -3.49 -6.59 -0.29
N ASN A 76 -3.94 -5.46 -0.82
CA ASN A 76 -4.95 -5.35 -1.86
C ASN A 76 -4.54 -4.22 -2.80
N ALA A 77 -5.08 -4.22 -4.01
CA ALA A 77 -4.78 -3.20 -4.99
C ALA A 77 -5.91 -3.02 -5.99
N PHE A 78 -5.78 -1.99 -6.80
CA PHE A 78 -6.68 -1.63 -7.89
C PHE A 78 -5.86 -0.99 -9.01
N VAL A 79 -6.41 -1.00 -10.23
CA VAL A 79 -5.86 -0.20 -11.32
C VAL A 79 -6.21 1.26 -11.05
N TYR A 80 -5.21 2.12 -11.13
CA TYR A 80 -5.36 3.57 -11.06
C TYR A 80 -4.64 4.17 -12.26
N ASP A 81 -5.44 4.60 -13.23
CA ASP A 81 -4.98 5.05 -14.55
C ASP A 81 -4.07 4.01 -15.24
N ASP A 82 -2.82 4.37 -15.54
CA ASP A 82 -1.83 3.55 -16.25
C ASP A 82 -0.99 2.65 -15.31
N MET A 83 -1.34 2.59 -14.03
CA MET A 83 -0.59 1.85 -13.03
C MET A 83 -1.48 1.14 -12.01
N TYR A 84 -0.83 0.50 -11.05
CA TYR A 84 -1.49 -0.17 -9.94
C TYR A 84 -1.14 0.56 -8.64
N VAL A 85 -2.17 0.87 -7.86
CA VAL A 85 -2.04 1.40 -6.51
C VAL A 85 -2.73 0.43 -5.56
N GLY A 86 -2.19 0.28 -4.36
CA GLY A 86 -2.76 -0.61 -3.37
C GLY A 86 -2.35 -0.26 -1.96
N PHE A 87 -2.72 -1.13 -1.05
CA PHE A 87 -2.46 -1.00 0.37
C PHE A 87 -1.85 -2.29 0.92
N ALA A 88 -0.83 -2.16 1.75
CA ALA A 88 -0.27 -3.25 2.53
C ALA A 88 -0.64 -3.03 4.00
N GLN A 89 -1.18 -4.07 4.63
CA GLN A 89 -1.40 -4.09 6.06
C GLN A 89 -0.12 -4.61 6.73
N ILE A 90 0.54 -3.80 7.52
CA ILE A 90 1.80 -4.13 8.20
C ILE A 90 1.48 -4.60 9.62
N LEU A 91 1.87 -5.83 9.94
CA LEU A 91 1.76 -6.41 11.28
C LEU A 91 3.05 -6.18 12.05
N HIS A 92 2.96 -5.44 13.15
CA HIS A 92 4.05 -5.25 14.10
C HIS A 92 4.17 -6.44 15.06
N ALA A 93 4.54 -7.60 14.51
CA ALA A 93 4.60 -8.84 15.27
C ALA A 93 5.70 -8.79 16.34
N LEU A 94 5.46 -9.39 17.51
CA LEU A 94 6.38 -9.40 18.66
C LEU A 94 6.65 -8.04 19.33
N ASP A 95 6.22 -6.95 18.71
CA ASP A 95 6.02 -5.65 19.35
C ASP A 95 4.62 -5.62 19.97
N ASP A 96 3.74 -4.73 19.52
CA ASP A 96 2.37 -4.58 20.05
C ASP A 96 1.32 -5.44 19.32
N TRP A 97 1.69 -6.13 18.24
CA TRP A 97 0.78 -6.89 17.36
C TRP A 97 -0.32 -6.05 16.71
N SER A 98 -0.09 -4.76 16.55
CA SER A 98 -0.97 -3.87 15.82
C SER A 98 -0.84 -4.04 14.30
N LEU A 99 -1.82 -3.49 13.59
CA LEU A 99 -1.87 -3.49 12.12
C LEU A 99 -2.05 -2.06 11.59
N ASP A 100 -1.00 -1.55 10.94
CA ASP A 100 -0.98 -0.27 10.23
C ASP A 100 -1.21 -0.49 8.72
N VAL A 101 -1.45 0.58 7.96
CA VAL A 101 -1.70 0.52 6.51
C VAL A 101 -0.70 1.39 5.75
N ASP A 102 0.09 0.75 4.90
CA ASP A 102 1.04 1.38 3.98
C ASP A 102 0.48 1.49 2.57
N LEU A 103 0.93 2.51 1.84
CA LEU A 103 0.73 2.61 0.40
C LEU A 103 1.64 1.60 -0.33
N THR A 104 1.11 0.97 -1.36
CA THR A 104 1.87 0.13 -2.30
C THR A 104 1.59 0.56 -3.73
N TYR A 105 2.54 0.31 -4.62
CA TYR A 105 2.36 0.59 -6.04
C TYR A 105 3.11 -0.40 -6.92
N SER A 106 2.65 -0.52 -8.16
CA SER A 106 3.31 -1.28 -9.22
C SER A 106 3.01 -0.65 -10.57
N ARG A 107 3.93 -0.76 -11.54
CA ARG A 107 3.72 -0.31 -12.92
C ARG A 107 3.36 -1.44 -13.88
N ASP A 108 3.73 -2.67 -13.53
CA ASP A 108 3.50 -3.84 -14.36
C ASP A 108 2.53 -4.84 -13.73
N GLY A 109 2.19 -4.68 -12.45
CA GLY A 109 1.35 -5.57 -11.67
C GLY A 109 2.11 -6.77 -11.10
N GLU A 110 3.38 -6.98 -11.46
CA GLU A 110 4.20 -8.11 -10.98
C GLU A 110 5.18 -7.66 -9.89
N ASP A 111 5.89 -6.55 -10.12
CA ASP A 111 6.83 -5.96 -9.18
C ASP A 111 6.15 -4.90 -8.34
N TRP A 112 6.06 -5.14 -7.03
CA TRP A 112 5.37 -4.26 -6.08
C TRP A 112 6.33 -3.62 -5.09
N PHE A 113 6.11 -2.33 -4.87
CA PHE A 113 6.96 -1.50 -4.04
C PHE A 113 6.11 -0.77 -2.98
N ARG A 114 6.76 -0.37 -1.90
CA ARG A 114 6.26 0.63 -0.95
C ARG A 114 7.11 1.90 -1.07
N PRO A 115 6.56 3.09 -0.84
CA PRO A 115 7.35 4.31 -0.77
C PRO A 115 8.46 4.20 0.31
N PRO A 116 9.64 4.80 0.07
CA PRO A 116 10.70 4.85 1.08
C PRO A 116 10.23 5.59 2.34
N GLU A 117 10.86 5.29 3.48
CA GLU A 117 10.45 5.74 4.83
C GLU A 117 9.15 5.12 5.37
N ALA A 118 8.48 4.23 4.60
CA ALA A 118 7.40 3.33 5.03
C ALA A 118 6.49 3.90 6.13
N ARG A 119 5.95 5.11 5.89
CA ARG A 119 4.97 5.71 6.80
C ARG A 119 3.59 5.21 6.43
N ALA A 120 2.83 4.81 7.44
CA ALA A 120 1.44 4.45 7.28
C ALA A 120 0.69 5.59 6.57
N ILE A 121 0.09 5.29 5.41
CA ILE A 121 -0.78 6.24 4.70
C ILE A 121 -2.06 6.50 5.49
N LEU A 122 -2.45 5.52 6.30
CA LEU A 122 -3.50 5.64 7.29
C LEU A 122 -2.93 5.23 8.67
N PRO A 123 -2.48 6.20 9.49
CA PRO A 123 -1.92 5.90 10.81
C PRO A 123 -3.04 5.46 11.77
N ARG A 124 -2.67 4.68 12.79
CA ARG A 124 -3.59 4.28 13.86
C ARG A 124 -3.99 5.49 14.70
N GLY A 125 -5.21 5.44 15.23
CA GLY A 125 -5.63 6.39 16.25
C GLY A 125 -4.75 6.32 17.50
N GLU A 126 -4.49 7.49 18.09
CA GLU A 126 -3.70 7.62 19.31
C GLU A 126 -4.48 7.11 20.54
N GLY A 127 -3.77 6.55 21.51
CA GLY A 127 -4.40 6.00 22.71
C GLY A 127 -5.28 4.78 22.39
N VAL A 128 -6.33 4.56 23.20
CA VAL A 128 -7.27 3.44 23.03
C VAL A 128 -8.54 3.89 22.32
N THR A 129 -8.44 4.07 21.01
CA THR A 129 -9.57 4.42 20.12
C THR A 129 -10.03 3.22 19.29
N TRP A 130 -11.16 3.38 18.60
CA TRP A 130 -11.80 2.37 17.77
C TRP A 130 -10.92 1.82 16.62
N ASP A 131 -9.89 2.56 16.22
CA ASP A 131 -8.91 2.25 15.16
C ASP A 131 -7.48 2.03 15.67
N SER A 132 -7.27 1.99 16.99
CA SER A 132 -5.93 1.94 17.59
C SER A 132 -5.27 0.55 17.62
N GLY A 133 -5.99 -0.53 17.28
CA GLY A 133 -5.48 -1.90 17.36
C GLY A 133 -5.18 -2.52 16.00
N ARG A 134 -6.12 -2.42 15.06
CA ARG A 134 -6.01 -2.94 13.71
C ARG A 134 -6.83 -2.15 12.72
N MET A 135 -6.31 -1.93 11.52
CA MET A 135 -7.04 -1.31 10.42
C MET A 135 -6.79 -2.07 9.11
N ALA A 136 -7.84 -2.35 8.35
CA ALA A 136 -7.72 -3.03 7.05
C ALA A 136 -8.57 -2.33 5.99
N MET A 137 -7.94 -1.91 4.91
CA MET A 137 -8.64 -1.39 3.73
C MET A 137 -9.53 -2.48 3.14
N LEU A 138 -10.74 -2.12 2.71
CA LEU A 138 -11.55 -3.05 1.94
C LEU A 138 -10.85 -3.33 0.59
N PRO A 139 -10.91 -4.57 0.08
CA PRO A 139 -10.25 -4.97 -1.15
C PRO A 139 -11.04 -4.50 -2.38
N SER A 140 -11.17 -3.18 -2.54
CA SER A 140 -11.84 -2.54 -3.67
C SER A 140 -11.06 -1.32 -4.14
N ALA A 141 -11.30 -0.91 -5.39
CA ALA A 141 -10.94 0.43 -5.83
C ALA A 141 -11.69 1.49 -5.00
N PRO A 142 -11.14 2.71 -4.84
CA PRO A 142 -11.90 3.81 -4.25
C PRO A 142 -13.10 4.17 -5.09
N VAL A 143 -14.15 4.67 -4.44
CA VAL A 143 -15.26 5.33 -5.13
C VAL A 143 -14.84 6.77 -5.40
N GLN A 144 -14.78 7.18 -6.66
CA GLN A 144 -14.55 8.58 -7.00
C GLN A 144 -15.88 9.34 -7.00
N LEU A 145 -15.95 10.42 -6.22
CA LEU A 145 -17.07 11.37 -6.20
C LEU A 145 -16.51 12.77 -6.39
N GLY A 146 -16.67 13.32 -7.59
CA GLY A 146 -16.06 14.61 -7.95
C GLY A 146 -14.53 14.53 -7.92
N ASP A 147 -13.93 15.42 -7.13
CA ASP A 147 -12.48 15.56 -6.93
C ASP A 147 -11.94 14.74 -5.74
N GLN A 148 -12.77 13.86 -5.16
CA GLN A 148 -12.44 13.04 -4.00
C GLN A 148 -12.53 11.54 -4.30
N LEU A 149 -11.60 10.78 -3.71
CA LEU A 149 -11.54 9.33 -3.65
C LEU A 149 -11.98 8.88 -2.26
N TYR A 150 -12.95 7.98 -2.20
CA TYR A 150 -13.54 7.44 -0.98
C TYR A 150 -13.04 6.02 -0.76
N PHE A 151 -12.37 5.80 0.36
CA PHE A 151 -11.85 4.50 0.75
C PHE A 151 -12.57 4.02 2.00
N TYR A 152 -13.25 2.87 1.87
CA TYR A 152 -13.86 2.20 3.00
C TYR A 152 -12.86 1.23 3.63
N TYR A 153 -12.79 1.23 4.95
CA TYR A 153 -11.89 0.36 5.70
C TYR A 153 -12.53 -0.11 6.99
N THR A 154 -12.02 -1.21 7.51
CA THR A 154 -12.47 -1.81 8.78
C THR A 154 -11.44 -1.56 9.87
N THR A 155 -11.92 -1.47 11.11
CA THR A 155 -11.08 -1.13 12.26
C THR A 155 -11.33 -2.01 13.46
N GLY A 156 -10.50 -1.91 14.48
CA GLY A 156 -10.76 -2.46 15.81
C GLY A 156 -9.72 -1.99 16.82
N ALA A 157 -10.16 -1.75 18.06
CA ALA A 157 -9.28 -1.29 19.15
C ALA A 157 -8.36 -2.40 19.70
N SER A 158 -8.73 -3.68 19.48
CA SER A 158 -7.91 -4.83 19.88
C SER A 158 -6.80 -5.14 18.89
N TYR A 159 -5.63 -5.50 19.43
CA TYR A 159 -4.50 -6.01 18.64
C TYR A 159 -4.83 -7.33 17.93
N HIS A 160 -4.06 -7.67 16.91
CA HIS A 160 -4.32 -8.82 16.06
C HIS A 160 -3.80 -10.14 16.63
N GLY A 161 -2.68 -10.10 17.35
CA GLY A 161 -1.95 -11.28 17.81
C GLY A 161 -2.12 -11.60 19.30
N PRO A 162 -1.30 -12.51 19.85
CA PRO A 162 -1.29 -12.88 21.26
C PRO A 162 -0.66 -11.79 22.14
N ALA A 163 -1.07 -10.54 21.95
CA ALA A 163 -0.70 -9.43 22.81
C ALA A 163 -1.39 -9.58 24.18
N PRO A 164 -0.83 -8.98 25.26
CA PRO A 164 -1.53 -8.85 26.51
C PRO A 164 -2.93 -8.24 26.30
N PRO A 165 -3.95 -8.69 27.05
CA PRO A 165 -5.28 -8.10 26.96
C PRO A 165 -5.22 -6.59 27.17
N ARG A 166 -5.75 -5.85 26.20
CA ARG A 166 -5.90 -4.40 26.28
C ARG A 166 -7.25 -4.10 26.92
N GLU A 167 -7.28 -3.22 27.92
CA GLU A 167 -8.54 -2.69 28.43
C GLU A 167 -9.18 -1.80 27.35
N LEU A 168 -10.39 -2.17 26.92
CA LEU A 168 -11.11 -1.48 25.86
C LEU A 168 -12.24 -0.66 26.48
N PRO A 169 -12.35 0.65 26.18
CA PRO A 169 -13.50 1.44 26.58
C PRO A 169 -14.80 0.80 26.07
N PRO A 170 -15.90 0.85 26.84
CA PRO A 170 -17.19 0.35 26.39
C PRO A 170 -17.58 0.91 25.03
N GLY A 171 -17.99 0.04 24.12
CA GLY A 171 -18.36 0.40 22.75
C GLY A 171 -17.22 0.33 21.72
N THR A 172 -15.98 0.08 22.14
CA THR A 172 -14.82 -0.11 21.23
C THR A 172 -14.49 -1.58 20.94
N GLU A 173 -15.29 -2.51 21.48
CA GLU A 173 -15.05 -3.95 21.37
C GLU A 173 -15.38 -4.50 19.98
N ARG A 174 -16.23 -3.80 19.23
CA ARG A 174 -16.69 -4.22 17.91
C ARG A 174 -15.87 -3.56 16.81
N PRO A 175 -15.55 -4.30 15.72
CA PRO A 175 -14.97 -3.69 14.55
C PRO A 175 -15.87 -2.60 13.95
N GLY A 176 -15.27 -1.49 13.54
CA GLY A 176 -15.94 -0.40 12.82
C GLY A 176 -15.85 -0.56 11.30
N LEU A 177 -16.78 0.07 10.58
CA LEU A 177 -16.66 0.39 9.16
C LEU A 177 -16.51 1.90 9.03
N CYS A 178 -15.44 2.32 8.38
CA CYS A 178 -14.96 3.69 8.42
C CYS A 178 -14.65 4.18 7.00
N LEU A 179 -14.55 5.50 6.86
CA LEU A 179 -14.28 6.18 5.60
C LEU A 179 -13.04 7.04 5.74
N ALA A 180 -12.11 6.89 4.79
CA ALA A 180 -11.03 7.83 4.56
C ALA A 180 -11.22 8.45 3.18
N THR A 181 -10.89 9.73 3.04
CA THR A 181 -10.99 10.45 1.76
C THR A 181 -9.63 11.01 1.36
N LEU A 182 -9.39 11.05 0.05
CA LEU A 182 -8.20 11.65 -0.55
C LEU A 182 -8.62 12.43 -1.79
N ARG A 183 -7.98 13.57 -2.09
CA ARG A 183 -8.17 14.21 -3.39
C ARG A 183 -7.75 13.27 -4.52
N VAL A 184 -8.36 13.39 -5.70
CA VAL A 184 -7.90 12.72 -6.92
C VAL A 184 -6.40 13.04 -7.14
N ASP A 185 -5.63 11.98 -7.43
CA ASP A 185 -4.16 11.96 -7.56
C ASP A 185 -3.38 12.38 -6.30
N GLY A 186 -4.02 12.37 -5.13
CA GLY A 186 -3.41 12.77 -3.86
C GLY A 186 -2.46 11.76 -3.21
N PHE A 187 -2.16 10.62 -3.84
CA PHE A 187 -1.39 9.53 -3.23
C PHE A 187 0.08 9.89 -2.98
N ALA A 188 0.65 10.71 -3.86
CA ALA A 188 2.01 11.20 -3.76
C ALA A 188 2.07 12.60 -4.37
N GLY A 189 3.00 13.42 -3.89
CA GLY A 189 3.17 14.77 -4.38
C GLY A 189 4.57 15.29 -4.07
N MET A 190 4.91 16.38 -4.75
CA MET A 190 6.15 17.11 -4.52
C MET A 190 5.78 18.54 -4.15
N LEU A 191 6.41 19.06 -3.10
CA LEU A 191 6.29 20.44 -2.69
C LEU A 191 7.57 21.18 -3.06
N ALA A 192 7.44 22.20 -3.90
CA ALA A 192 8.52 23.12 -4.18
C ALA A 192 8.39 24.34 -3.27
N GLU A 193 9.44 24.66 -2.52
CA GLU A 193 9.53 25.85 -1.66
C GLU A 193 10.56 26.83 -2.22
N GLY A 194 10.50 28.10 -1.80
CA GLY A 194 11.47 29.13 -2.20
C GLY A 194 11.50 29.37 -3.71
N GLU A 195 12.66 29.14 -4.33
CA GLU A 195 12.91 29.38 -5.77
C GLU A 195 12.34 28.30 -6.69
N GLY A 196 11.70 27.26 -6.14
CA GLY A 196 11.11 26.17 -6.91
C GLY A 196 11.99 24.92 -7.00
N GLY A 197 11.75 24.08 -8.00
CA GLY A 197 12.49 22.84 -8.19
C GLY A 197 12.28 22.22 -9.57
N VAL A 198 13.14 21.28 -9.93
CA VAL A 198 13.07 20.53 -11.19
C VAL A 198 12.97 19.05 -10.86
N ILE A 199 12.01 18.38 -11.46
CA ILE A 199 11.86 16.93 -11.39
C ILE A 199 12.13 16.36 -12.77
N ARG A 200 13.05 15.39 -12.84
CA ARG A 200 13.24 14.56 -14.02
C ARG A 200 12.53 13.23 -13.82
N THR A 201 11.58 12.91 -14.68
CA THR A 201 10.93 11.62 -14.67
C THR A 201 11.87 10.53 -15.17
N ARG A 202 11.55 9.26 -14.87
CA ARG A 202 12.05 8.16 -15.70
C ARG A 202 11.39 8.29 -17.08
N PRO A 203 11.96 7.69 -18.14
CA PRO A 203 11.31 7.66 -19.45
C PRO A 203 9.85 7.24 -19.33
N LEU A 204 8.95 8.05 -19.89
CA LEU A 204 7.52 7.81 -19.92
C LEU A 204 7.13 7.28 -21.29
N TYR A 205 6.25 6.28 -21.33
CA TYR A 205 5.62 5.87 -22.57
C TYR A 205 4.48 6.84 -22.89
N ILE A 206 4.58 7.56 -24.01
CA ILE A 206 3.54 8.48 -24.44
C ILE A 206 2.42 7.66 -25.09
N ALA A 207 1.36 7.42 -24.32
CA ALA A 207 0.18 6.70 -24.78
C ALA A 207 -0.91 7.62 -25.37
N HIS A 208 -0.83 8.93 -25.12
CA HIS A 208 -1.83 9.93 -25.52
C HIS A 208 -1.13 11.26 -25.90
N PRO A 209 -1.67 12.06 -26.85
CA PRO A 209 -1.09 13.35 -27.23
C PRO A 209 -1.19 14.43 -26.14
N ASP A 210 -2.12 14.30 -25.21
CA ASP A 210 -2.32 15.27 -24.13
C ASP A 210 -1.52 14.88 -22.88
N LEU A 211 -0.87 15.88 -22.28
CA LEU A 211 -0.25 15.78 -20.96
C LEU A 211 -1.13 16.49 -19.93
N LEU A 212 -1.64 15.72 -18.97
CA LEU A 212 -2.36 16.27 -17.82
C LEU A 212 -1.40 16.39 -16.63
N ILE A 213 -1.41 17.56 -15.97
CA ILE A 213 -0.57 17.83 -14.79
C ILE A 213 -1.47 18.33 -13.67
N ASN A 214 -1.44 17.63 -12.54
CA ASN A 214 -2.09 18.06 -11.32
C ASN A 214 -1.11 18.88 -10.47
N ALA A 215 -1.15 20.21 -10.60
CA ALA A 215 -0.25 21.12 -9.90
C ALA A 215 -0.98 22.36 -9.37
N ASP A 216 -0.72 22.71 -8.12
CA ASP A 216 -1.03 24.04 -7.58
C ASP A 216 0.12 25.00 -7.94
N ALA A 217 -0.09 25.78 -9.00
CA ALA A 217 0.82 26.83 -9.43
C ALA A 217 0.27 28.23 -9.13
N THR A 218 -0.67 28.39 -8.18
CA THR A 218 -1.31 29.68 -7.89
C THR A 218 -0.33 30.79 -7.50
N ARG A 219 0.86 30.44 -7.00
CA ARG A 219 1.94 31.36 -6.62
C ARG A 219 3.16 31.31 -7.54
N GLY A 220 3.04 30.75 -8.74
CA GLY A 220 4.18 30.58 -9.64
C GLY A 220 3.78 30.01 -10.99
N LEU A 221 4.63 29.13 -11.52
CA LEU A 221 4.42 28.46 -12.80
C LEU A 221 4.93 27.02 -12.74
N CYS A 222 4.22 26.12 -13.42
CA CYS A 222 4.69 24.78 -13.72
C CYS A 222 5.02 24.73 -15.21
N ARG A 223 6.22 24.28 -15.57
CA ARG A 223 6.65 24.08 -16.95
C ARG A 223 7.07 22.63 -17.12
N VAL A 224 6.79 22.09 -18.28
CA VAL A 224 7.28 20.77 -18.72
C VAL A 224 8.06 20.96 -20.00
N GLY A 225 9.09 20.15 -20.16
CA GLY A 225 9.85 20.02 -21.38
C GLY A 225 10.16 18.55 -21.63
N LEU A 226 10.25 18.17 -22.90
CA LEU A 226 10.75 16.85 -23.27
C LEU A 226 12.28 16.84 -23.24
N LEU A 227 12.86 15.75 -22.77
CA LEU A 227 14.30 15.55 -22.74
C LEU A 227 14.70 14.46 -23.73
N ASP A 228 15.86 14.60 -24.35
CA ASP A 228 16.49 13.51 -25.12
C ASP A 228 17.10 12.42 -24.21
N GLU A 229 17.70 11.39 -24.81
CA GLU A 229 18.37 10.30 -24.07
C GLU A 229 19.54 10.79 -23.20
N GLY A 230 20.14 11.94 -23.54
CA GLY A 230 21.18 12.60 -22.76
C GLY A 230 20.66 13.48 -21.63
N GLY A 231 19.34 13.68 -21.53
CA GLY A 231 18.70 14.57 -20.56
C GLY A 231 18.71 16.05 -20.97
N VAL A 232 18.95 16.36 -22.25
CA VAL A 232 18.93 17.72 -22.79
C VAL A 232 17.52 18.10 -23.24
N PRO A 233 16.99 19.28 -22.88
CA PRO A 233 15.69 19.74 -23.36
C PRO A 233 15.61 19.84 -24.88
N LEU A 234 14.55 19.27 -25.46
CA LEU A 234 14.23 19.39 -26.87
C LEU A 234 13.61 20.76 -27.16
N ALA A 235 14.19 21.51 -28.09
CA ALA A 235 13.67 22.84 -28.43
C ALA A 235 12.25 22.75 -29.00
N GLY A 236 11.34 23.56 -28.47
CA GLY A 236 9.93 23.60 -28.90
C GLY A 236 9.02 22.60 -28.18
N TYR A 237 9.55 21.86 -27.20
CA TYR A 237 8.81 20.89 -26.39
C TYR A 237 9.01 21.07 -24.90
#